data_AF-A2TLS2-F1
#
_entry.id   AF-A2TLS2-F1
#
_cell.length_a   1.000
_cell.length_b   1.000
_cell.length_c   1.000
_cell.angle_alpha   90.00
_cell.angle_beta   90.00
_cell.angle_gamma   90.00
#
_symmetry.space_group_name_H-M   'P 1'
#
loop_
_entity.id
_entity.type
_entity.pdbx_description
1 polymer ?
#
loop_
_entity_poly.entity_id
_entity_poly.type
_entity_poly.pdbx_seq_one_letter_code
_entity_poly.pdbx_strand_id
1 'polypeptide(L)'
;PINVGELIFTFTMNLTYKAAFGTSTKMNDQMQEFIKILQEFSRLFGAFNIADFIPFLGWMDPQGLRPRMVSARSSLDNFIDRIMDDHLRTQDQDRNPDMVDELLAFYTPDDQPTNNSNLVLDAADSTTTTTIKLTKDNIKAIIMDVMFGGTETVASIIEWAMAELLKSPRDLKRVQQELADVVGLNRHVEETDLEKLTFLKCILKETLRLHPAIPLLLHETAEDVEVSGYFIPKRSRVMVNAFAIGRDPNFWSNPDEFNPSRFLKEGMPDFKGSNFEFLPFGSGR
;
A
#
# COMPACT_ATOMS: atom_id res chain seq x y z
N PRO A 1 -7.63 -28.25 9.51
CA PRO A 1 -7.51 -26.80 9.77
C PRO A 1 -6.95 -26.10 8.52
N ILE A 2 -7.50 -24.95 8.14
CA ILE A 2 -7.08 -24.15 6.97
C ILE A 2 -6.39 -22.88 7.50
N ASN A 3 -5.24 -22.52 6.93
CA ASN A 3 -4.57 -21.25 7.23
C ASN A 3 -5.19 -20.14 6.37
N VAL A 4 -6.09 -19.36 6.96
CA VAL A 4 -6.80 -18.29 6.23
C VAL A 4 -5.87 -17.12 5.89
N GLY A 5 -4.88 -16.80 6.73
CA GLY A 5 -3.91 -15.74 6.44
C GLY A 5 -3.09 -16.01 5.18
N GLU A 6 -2.64 -17.26 5.00
CA GLU A 6 -1.90 -17.67 3.80
C GLU A 6 -2.77 -17.59 2.52
N LEU A 7 -4.06 -17.96 2.62
CA LEU A 7 -5.00 -17.84 1.51
C LEU A 7 -5.28 -16.38 1.15
N ILE A 8 -5.49 -15.52 2.15
CA ILE A 8 -5.70 -14.08 1.95
C ILE A 8 -4.46 -13.45 1.30
N PHE A 9 -3.27 -13.73 1.83
CA PHE A 9 -2.02 -13.21 1.28
C PHE A 9 -1.83 -13.63 -0.18
N THR A 10 -2.07 -14.90 -0.49
CA THR A 10 -2.01 -15.41 -1.87
C THR A 10 -3.02 -14.71 -2.77
N PHE A 11 -4.23 -14.46 -2.28
CA PHE A 11 -5.28 -13.77 -3.02
C PHE A 11 -4.95 -12.30 -3.28
N THR A 12 -4.54 -11.53 -2.26
CA THR A 12 -4.18 -10.11 -2.42
C THR A 12 -3.00 -9.97 -3.37
N MET A 13 -2.00 -10.84 -3.24
CA MET A 13 -0.86 -10.86 -4.13
C MET A 13 -1.26 -11.15 -5.58
N ASN A 14 -2.11 -12.14 -5.83
CA ASN A 14 -2.62 -12.43 -7.17
C ASN A 14 -3.40 -11.25 -7.76
N LEU A 15 -4.21 -10.59 -6.93
CA LEU A 15 -4.99 -9.43 -7.34
C LEU A 15 -4.08 -8.25 -7.73
N THR A 16 -3.13 -7.87 -6.86
CA THR A 16 -2.16 -6.81 -7.13
C THR A 16 -1.31 -7.15 -8.35
N TYR A 17 -0.82 -8.39 -8.46
CA TYR A 17 -0.02 -8.82 -9.59
C TYR A 17 -0.80 -8.72 -10.91
N LYS A 18 -2.03 -9.22 -10.94
CA LYS A 18 -2.88 -9.15 -12.13
C LYS A 18 -3.24 -7.72 -12.52
N ALA A 19 -3.50 -6.85 -11.54
CA ALA A 19 -3.80 -5.44 -11.81
C ALA A 19 -2.56 -4.68 -12.32
N ALA A 20 -1.38 -4.97 -11.77
CA ALA A 20 -0.15 -4.28 -12.13
C ALA A 20 0.50 -4.81 -13.41
N PHE A 21 0.44 -6.12 -13.69
CA PHE A 21 1.24 -6.80 -14.72
C PHE A 21 0.43 -7.68 -15.68
N GLY A 22 -0.89 -7.69 -15.54
CA GLY A 22 -1.79 -8.53 -16.31
C GLY A 22 -1.64 -10.02 -16.06
N THR A 23 -2.27 -10.83 -16.92
CA THR A 23 -2.23 -12.30 -16.83
C THR A 23 -1.16 -12.87 -17.76
N SER A 24 -0.03 -13.31 -17.19
CA SER A 24 1.04 -14.01 -17.91
C SER A 24 0.89 -15.53 -17.81
N THR A 25 1.27 -16.27 -18.86
CA THR A 25 1.36 -17.75 -18.83
C THR A 25 2.42 -18.27 -17.85
N LYS A 26 3.36 -17.40 -17.41
CA LYS A 26 4.41 -17.70 -16.41
C LYS A 26 4.04 -17.27 -14.99
N MET A 27 2.77 -16.95 -14.73
CA MET A 27 2.31 -16.33 -13.47
C MET A 27 2.79 -17.10 -12.23
N ASN A 28 2.73 -18.43 -12.23
CA ASN A 28 3.08 -19.22 -11.04
C ASN A 28 4.57 -19.12 -10.65
N ASP A 29 5.49 -19.17 -11.62
CA ASP A 29 6.93 -19.13 -11.33
C ASP A 29 7.38 -17.71 -10.95
N GLN A 30 6.87 -16.69 -11.68
CA GLN A 30 7.12 -15.29 -11.38
C GLN A 30 6.57 -14.88 -10.01
N MET A 31 5.40 -15.40 -9.65
CA MET A 31 4.77 -15.18 -8.35
C MET A 31 5.60 -15.77 -7.20
N GLN A 32 6.17 -16.96 -7.34
CA GLN A 32 7.03 -17.56 -6.30
C GLN A 32 8.35 -16.80 -6.13
N GLU A 33 8.95 -16.32 -7.22
CA GLU A 33 10.10 -15.41 -7.18
C GLU A 33 9.73 -14.11 -6.46
N PHE A 34 8.55 -13.54 -6.78
CA PHE A 34 8.03 -12.33 -6.16
C PHE A 34 7.80 -12.48 -4.65
N ILE A 35 7.18 -13.57 -4.18
CA ILE A 35 6.99 -13.84 -2.74
C ILE A 35 8.32 -13.78 -2.00
N LYS A 36 9.36 -14.42 -2.54
CA LYS A 36 10.68 -14.46 -1.90
C LYS A 36 11.30 -13.06 -1.80
N ILE A 37 11.16 -12.26 -2.86
CA ILE A 37 11.60 -10.87 -2.88
C ILE A 37 10.83 -10.06 -1.83
N LEU A 38 9.50 -10.14 -1.82
CA LEU A 38 8.66 -9.43 -0.84
C LEU A 38 9.04 -9.76 0.60
N GLN A 39 9.21 -11.05 0.92
CA GLN A 39 9.55 -11.49 2.28
C GLN A 39 10.90 -10.96 2.75
N GLU A 40 11.91 -10.92 1.87
CA GLU A 40 13.22 -10.38 2.22
C GLU A 40 13.17 -8.86 2.43
N PHE A 41 12.47 -8.14 1.55
CA PHE A 41 12.28 -6.70 1.70
C PHE A 41 11.46 -6.33 2.94
N SER A 42 10.39 -7.06 3.25
CA SER A 42 9.59 -6.85 4.47
C SER A 42 10.45 -7.01 5.73
N ARG A 43 11.29 -8.05 5.77
CA ARG A 43 12.27 -8.27 6.86
C ARG A 43 13.28 -7.13 6.97
N LEU A 44 13.79 -6.63 5.85
CA LEU A 44 14.75 -5.54 5.82
C LEU A 44 14.12 -4.20 6.20
N PHE A 45 12.90 -3.93 5.74
CA PHE A 45 12.14 -2.70 6.03
C PHE A 45 11.78 -2.60 7.51
N GLY A 46 11.38 -3.71 8.12
CA GLY A 46 11.08 -3.79 9.56
C GLY A 46 12.32 -3.96 10.46
N ALA A 47 13.53 -4.13 9.90
CA ALA A 47 14.72 -4.37 10.69
C ALA A 47 15.16 -3.13 11.47
N PHE A 48 15.33 -3.29 12.77
CA PHE A 48 16.04 -2.29 13.58
C PHE A 48 17.51 -2.26 13.16
N ASN A 49 17.99 -1.15 12.62
CA ASN A 49 19.39 -0.99 12.22
C ASN A 49 20.16 -0.14 13.24
N ILE A 50 21.04 -0.77 14.03
CA ILE A 50 21.84 -0.09 15.06
C ILE A 50 22.69 1.04 14.47
N ALA A 51 23.16 0.87 13.24
CA ALA A 51 23.96 1.88 12.54
C ALA A 51 23.21 3.21 12.32
N ASP A 52 21.87 3.20 12.29
CA ASP A 52 21.06 4.41 12.11
C ASP A 52 20.98 5.23 13.40
N PHE A 53 21.22 4.60 14.57
CA PHE A 53 21.16 5.25 15.89
C PHE A 53 22.53 5.55 16.47
N ILE A 54 23.58 4.89 15.99
CA ILE A 54 24.95 5.05 16.46
C ILE A 54 25.86 5.44 15.28
N PRO A 55 25.97 6.75 14.96
CA PRO A 55 26.59 7.23 13.73
C PRO A 55 28.02 6.73 13.49
N PHE A 56 28.82 6.55 14.55
CA PHE A 56 30.20 6.09 14.46
C PHE A 56 30.36 4.59 14.16
N LEU A 57 29.30 3.78 14.30
CA LEU A 57 29.28 2.36 13.92
C LEU A 57 28.72 2.15 12.52
N GLY A 58 28.34 3.23 11.81
CA GLY A 58 27.70 3.16 10.51
C GLY A 58 28.51 2.45 9.42
N TRP A 59 29.84 2.43 9.53
CA TRP A 59 30.72 1.75 8.57
C TRP A 59 30.80 0.24 8.80
N MET A 60 30.47 -0.26 10.00
CA MET A 60 30.66 -1.67 10.34
C MET A 60 29.52 -2.57 9.87
N ASP A 61 28.33 -2.01 9.62
CA ASP A 61 27.10 -2.75 9.30
C ASP A 61 27.00 -4.07 10.09
N PRO A 62 26.95 -4.01 11.43
CA PRO A 62 27.09 -5.18 12.29
C PRO A 62 26.01 -6.24 12.07
N GLN A 63 24.90 -5.87 11.42
CA GLN A 63 23.77 -6.74 11.11
C GLN A 63 23.78 -7.24 9.66
N GLY A 64 24.74 -6.80 8.84
CA GLY A 64 24.86 -7.17 7.43
C GLY A 64 23.64 -6.75 6.60
N LEU A 65 22.96 -5.67 6.98
CA LEU A 65 21.72 -5.24 6.33
C LEU A 65 22.00 -4.61 4.97
N ARG A 66 23.14 -3.93 4.80
CA ARG A 66 23.51 -3.26 3.53
C ARG A 66 23.70 -4.25 2.38
N PRO A 67 24.55 -5.30 2.48
CA PRO A 67 24.71 -6.24 1.38
C PRO A 67 23.42 -7.02 1.09
N ARG A 68 22.61 -7.32 2.11
CA ARG A 68 21.29 -7.94 1.93
C ARG A 68 20.33 -7.02 1.17
N MET A 69 20.29 -5.73 1.51
CA MET A 69 19.49 -4.73 0.80
C MET A 69 19.92 -4.59 -0.67
N VAL A 70 21.23 -4.54 -0.94
CA VAL A 70 21.76 -4.51 -2.31
C VAL A 70 21.37 -5.76 -3.09
N SER A 71 21.48 -6.94 -2.47
CA SER A 71 21.07 -8.20 -3.09
C SER A 71 19.56 -8.24 -3.36
N ALA A 72 18.74 -7.88 -2.38
CA ALA A 72 17.28 -7.85 -2.52
C ALA A 72 16.87 -6.87 -3.63
N ARG A 73 17.47 -5.67 -3.66
CA ARG A 73 17.25 -4.68 -4.71
C ARG A 73 17.65 -5.20 -6.08
N SER A 74 18.80 -5.85 -6.22
CA SER A 74 19.21 -6.44 -7.49
C SER A 74 18.26 -7.54 -7.96
N SER A 75 17.78 -8.41 -7.06
CA SER A 75 16.77 -9.42 -7.40
C SER A 75 15.46 -8.80 -7.89
N LEU A 76 15.00 -7.75 -7.22
CA LEU A 76 13.79 -7.01 -7.63
C LEU A 76 13.99 -6.28 -8.96
N ASP A 77 15.11 -5.60 -9.17
CA ASP A 77 15.39 -4.89 -10.42
C ASP A 77 15.39 -5.87 -11.60
N ASN A 78 16.05 -7.03 -11.46
CA ASN A 78 16.05 -8.08 -12.48
C ASN A 78 14.65 -8.65 -12.74
N PHE A 79 13.84 -8.79 -11.70
CA PHE A 79 12.47 -9.26 -11.81
C PHE A 79 11.60 -8.26 -12.59
N ILE A 80 11.66 -6.98 -12.22
CA ILE A 80 10.92 -5.90 -12.90
C ILE A 80 11.41 -5.73 -14.35
N ASP A 81 12.72 -5.83 -14.61
CA ASP A 81 13.27 -5.78 -15.96
C ASP A 81 12.63 -6.84 -16.88
N ARG A 82 12.50 -8.08 -16.40
CA ARG A 82 11.83 -9.15 -17.16
C ARG A 82 10.36 -8.81 -17.44
N ILE A 83 9.65 -8.25 -16.47
CA ILE A 83 8.26 -7.82 -16.65
C ILE A 83 8.20 -6.75 -17.73
N MET A 84 9.03 -5.70 -17.64
CA MET A 84 9.05 -4.62 -18.63
C MET A 84 9.39 -5.14 -20.03
N ASP A 85 10.40 -6.01 -20.15
CA ASP A 85 10.80 -6.61 -21.42
C ASP A 85 9.70 -7.48 -22.03
N ASP A 86 8.96 -8.23 -21.21
CA ASP A 86 7.81 -9.04 -21.65
C ASP A 86 6.67 -8.14 -22.19
N HIS A 87 6.40 -6.98 -21.57
CA HIS A 87 5.39 -6.02 -22.05
C HIS A 87 5.83 -5.32 -23.34
N LEU A 88 7.10 -4.92 -23.44
CA LEU A 88 7.66 -4.33 -24.67
C LEU A 88 7.64 -5.31 -25.86
N ARG A 89 7.81 -6.61 -25.61
CA ARG A 89 7.77 -7.66 -26.65
C ARG A 89 6.36 -8.05 -27.06
N THR A 90 5.41 -7.94 -26.15
CA THR A 90 4.02 -8.39 -26.33
C THR A 90 3.13 -7.18 -26.61
N GLN A 91 3.41 -6.44 -27.69
CA GLN A 91 2.47 -5.45 -28.24
C GLN A 91 1.32 -6.14 -28.97
N ASP A 92 0.63 -7.04 -28.26
CA ASP A 92 -0.53 -7.74 -28.80
C ASP A 92 -1.73 -6.78 -28.79
N GLN A 93 -2.26 -6.46 -29.97
CA GLN A 93 -3.28 -5.42 -30.14
C GLN A 93 -4.63 -5.77 -29.47
N ASP A 94 -4.83 -7.04 -29.10
CA ASP A 94 -6.05 -7.55 -28.43
C ASP A 94 -5.92 -7.65 -26.89
N ARG A 95 -4.78 -7.30 -26.30
CA ARG A 95 -4.60 -7.31 -24.84
C ARG A 95 -5.14 -6.02 -24.22
N ASN A 96 -5.95 -6.13 -23.16
CA ASN A 96 -6.30 -4.99 -22.32
C ASN A 96 -5.04 -4.44 -21.64
N PRO A 97 -4.74 -3.13 -21.75
CA PRO A 97 -3.56 -2.53 -21.14
C PRO A 97 -3.62 -2.65 -19.63
N ASP A 98 -2.47 -2.91 -19.01
CA ASP A 98 -2.29 -2.83 -17.56
C ASP A 98 -1.43 -1.62 -17.16
N MET A 99 -1.15 -1.51 -15.86
CA MET A 99 -0.38 -0.39 -15.32
C MET A 99 1.02 -0.28 -15.95
N VAL A 100 1.70 -1.38 -16.26
CA VAL A 100 3.02 -1.32 -16.90
C VAL A 100 2.91 -0.80 -18.32
N ASP A 101 1.90 -1.22 -19.07
CA ASP A 101 1.63 -0.68 -20.41
C ASP A 101 1.36 0.83 -20.37
N GLU A 102 0.57 1.30 -19.39
CA GLU A 102 0.30 2.72 -19.17
C GLU A 102 1.57 3.52 -18.81
N LEU A 103 2.43 2.98 -17.94
CA LEU A 103 3.69 3.61 -17.57
C LEU A 103 4.67 3.67 -18.75
N LEU A 104 4.72 2.61 -19.56
CA LEU A 104 5.55 2.54 -20.76
C LEU A 104 5.12 3.53 -21.83
N ALA A 105 3.85 3.96 -21.86
CA ALA A 105 3.39 5.02 -22.76
C ALA A 105 4.09 6.38 -22.51
N PHE A 106 4.61 6.60 -21.30
CA PHE A 106 5.40 7.79 -20.92
C PHE A 106 6.91 7.55 -20.92
N TYR A 107 7.35 6.35 -21.29
CA TYR A 107 8.77 5.98 -21.32
C TYR A 107 9.50 6.66 -22.48
N THR A 108 10.60 7.34 -22.19
CA THR A 108 11.52 7.86 -23.21
C THR A 108 12.90 7.22 -23.01
N PRO A 109 13.44 6.47 -23.99
CA PRO A 109 14.81 5.98 -23.91
C PRO A 109 15.81 7.14 -23.87
N ASP A 110 16.83 7.06 -23.01
CA ASP A 110 17.82 8.13 -22.81
C ASP A 110 18.65 8.51 -24.07
N ASP A 111 18.61 7.70 -25.14
CA ASP A 111 19.51 7.79 -26.30
C ASP A 111 18.85 8.15 -27.66
N GLN A 112 17.58 8.56 -27.72
CA GLN A 112 16.96 8.96 -29.00
C GLN A 112 16.87 10.50 -29.14
N PRO A 113 17.51 11.11 -30.18
CA PRO A 113 17.20 12.48 -30.56
C PRO A 113 15.74 12.50 -31.03
N THR A 114 14.93 13.30 -30.35
CA THR A 114 13.48 13.39 -30.54
C THR A 114 13.10 13.62 -31.99
N ASN A 115 12.68 12.56 -32.68
CA ASN A 115 11.86 12.62 -33.87
C ASN A 115 10.82 11.50 -33.75
N ASN A 116 9.59 11.90 -33.39
CA ASN A 116 8.34 11.14 -33.49
C ASN A 116 7.91 10.30 -32.27
N SER A 117 7.17 10.92 -31.35
CA SER A 117 5.77 10.58 -31.06
C SER A 117 5.23 11.50 -29.95
N ASN A 118 4.82 12.70 -30.33
CA ASN A 118 3.93 13.49 -29.47
C ASN A 118 2.60 12.73 -29.40
N LEU A 119 2.34 12.03 -28.30
CA LEU A 119 0.96 11.75 -27.90
C LEU A 119 0.32 13.09 -27.54
N VAL A 120 -0.22 13.75 -28.56
CA VAL A 120 -1.18 14.84 -28.39
C VAL A 120 -2.48 14.17 -27.94
N LEU A 121 -2.75 14.22 -26.64
CA LEU A 121 -4.14 14.20 -26.20
C LEU A 121 -4.73 15.52 -26.71
N ASP A 122 -5.68 15.44 -27.64
CA ASP A 122 -6.43 16.56 -28.18
C ASP A 122 -7.14 17.31 -27.04
N ALA A 123 -6.44 18.27 -26.46
CA ALA A 123 -7.01 19.28 -25.60
C ALA A 123 -7.31 20.50 -26.48
N ALA A 124 -8.53 20.53 -27.01
CA ALA A 124 -9.21 21.78 -27.23
C ALA A 124 -9.52 22.41 -25.86
N ASP A 125 -8.48 22.81 -25.12
CA ASP A 125 -8.53 23.89 -24.14
C ASP A 125 -7.13 24.22 -23.65
N SER A 126 -6.80 25.50 -23.76
CA SER A 126 -5.52 26.10 -23.42
C SER A 126 -5.19 25.95 -21.93
N THR A 127 -4.48 24.89 -21.56
CA THR A 127 -3.67 24.83 -20.33
C THR A 127 -2.40 24.04 -20.59
N THR A 128 -1.28 24.54 -20.11
CA THR A 128 0.08 24.05 -20.35
C THR A 128 0.24 22.60 -19.87
N THR A 129 0.05 21.62 -20.75
CA THR A 129 0.31 20.21 -20.44
C THR A 129 1.82 19.96 -20.46
N THR A 130 2.41 19.88 -19.27
CA THR A 130 3.76 19.35 -19.13
C THR A 130 3.70 17.87 -19.47
N THR A 131 4.26 17.45 -20.60
CA THR A 131 4.40 16.03 -20.94
C THR A 131 5.32 15.39 -19.91
N ILE A 132 4.75 14.63 -18.99
CA ILE A 132 5.51 13.84 -18.00
C ILE A 132 6.34 12.83 -18.78
N LYS A 133 7.66 12.83 -18.56
CA LYS A 133 8.58 11.83 -19.10
C LYS A 133 9.07 10.95 -17.97
N LEU A 134 8.95 9.65 -18.14
CA LEU A 134 9.42 8.67 -17.15
C LEU A 134 10.70 8.00 -17.65
N THR A 135 11.71 7.96 -16.77
CA THR A 135 12.90 7.12 -16.99
C THR A 135 12.58 5.67 -16.62
N LYS A 136 13.44 4.74 -17.05
CA LYS A 136 13.31 3.32 -16.67
C LYS A 136 13.30 3.14 -15.15
N ASP A 137 14.13 3.90 -14.44
CA ASP A 137 14.20 3.85 -12.98
C ASP A 137 12.93 4.39 -12.31
N ASN A 138 12.27 5.40 -12.89
CA ASN A 138 10.97 5.87 -12.38
C ASN A 138 9.90 4.77 -12.51
N ILE A 139 9.85 4.10 -13.66
CA ILE A 139 8.89 3.00 -13.89
C ILE A 139 9.15 1.86 -12.91
N LYS A 140 10.41 1.45 -12.74
CA LYS A 140 10.80 0.44 -11.75
C LYS A 140 10.40 0.80 -10.32
N ALA A 141 10.58 2.07 -9.93
CA ALA A 141 10.22 2.55 -8.61
C ALA A 141 8.69 2.49 -8.38
N ILE A 142 7.89 2.92 -9.36
CA ILE A 142 6.41 2.86 -9.27
C ILE A 142 5.94 1.41 -9.18
N ILE A 143 6.49 0.52 -10.02
CA ILE A 143 6.19 -0.91 -9.99
C ILE A 143 6.50 -1.50 -8.60
N MET A 144 7.67 -1.17 -8.05
CA MET A 144 8.05 -1.57 -6.70
C MET A 144 7.02 -1.09 -5.67
N ASP A 145 6.66 0.18 -5.67
CA ASP A 145 5.73 0.74 -4.68
C ASP A 145 4.38 0.03 -4.69
N VAL A 146 3.84 -0.30 -5.87
CA VAL A 146 2.57 -1.04 -6.00
C VAL A 146 2.69 -2.48 -5.50
N MET A 147 3.80 -3.14 -5.81
CA MET A 147 4.08 -4.50 -5.36
C MET A 147 4.12 -4.63 -3.84
N PHE A 148 4.79 -3.70 -3.17
CA PHE A 148 4.92 -3.70 -1.70
C PHE A 148 3.67 -3.16 -1.02
N GLY A 149 3.17 -2.02 -1.49
CA GLY A 149 2.06 -1.30 -0.86
C GLY A 149 0.74 -2.04 -0.95
N GLY A 150 0.49 -2.80 -2.02
CA GLY A 150 -0.83 -3.41 -2.29
C GLY A 150 -1.07 -4.81 -1.71
N THR A 151 -0.02 -5.53 -1.31
CA THR A 151 -0.12 -6.97 -1.02
C THR A 151 -0.20 -7.26 0.48
N GLU A 152 0.87 -7.00 1.22
CA GLU A 152 1.03 -7.35 2.63
C GLU A 152 0.13 -6.50 3.55
N THR A 153 -0.01 -5.20 3.26
CA THR A 153 -0.83 -4.27 4.05
C THR A 153 -2.30 -4.68 4.03
N VAL A 154 -2.85 -4.96 2.85
CA VAL A 154 -4.25 -5.37 2.66
C VAL A 154 -4.50 -6.73 3.30
N ALA A 155 -3.59 -7.69 3.10
CA ALA A 155 -3.71 -9.01 3.69
C ALA A 155 -3.78 -8.95 5.23
N SER A 156 -2.89 -8.15 5.84
CA SER A 156 -2.87 -7.96 7.29
C SER A 156 -4.18 -7.38 7.83
N ILE A 157 -4.76 -6.38 7.15
CA ILE A 157 -6.03 -5.79 7.59
C ILE A 157 -7.21 -6.78 7.48
N ILE A 158 -7.28 -7.58 6.40
CA ILE A 158 -8.33 -8.60 6.27
C ILE A 158 -8.17 -9.65 7.37
N GLU A 159 -6.94 -10.10 7.64
CA GLU A 159 -6.65 -11.07 8.69
C GLU A 159 -7.07 -10.55 10.07
N TRP A 160 -6.70 -9.30 10.42
CA TRP A 160 -7.11 -8.67 11.68
C TRP A 160 -8.63 -8.49 11.77
N ALA A 161 -9.29 -8.03 10.71
CA ALA A 161 -10.74 -7.89 10.69
C ALA A 161 -11.44 -9.24 10.97
N MET A 162 -10.97 -10.31 10.33
CA MET A 162 -11.48 -11.66 10.58
C MET A 162 -11.20 -12.13 12.00
N ALA A 163 -9.99 -11.90 12.52
CA ALA A 163 -9.62 -12.28 13.87
C ALA A 163 -10.49 -11.59 14.93
N GLU A 164 -10.77 -10.29 14.76
CA GLU A 164 -11.64 -9.53 15.67
C GLU A 164 -13.11 -9.95 15.57
N LEU A 165 -13.62 -10.20 14.35
CA LEU A 165 -14.99 -10.71 14.17
C LEU A 165 -15.19 -12.10 14.77
N LEU A 166 -14.19 -12.99 14.68
CA LEU A 166 -14.25 -14.31 15.31
C LEU A 166 -14.27 -14.23 16.85
N LYS A 167 -13.68 -13.18 17.42
CA LYS A 167 -13.75 -12.89 18.87
C LYS A 167 -15.07 -12.21 19.27
N SER A 168 -15.79 -11.58 18.34
CA SER A 168 -17.09 -10.94 18.58
C SER A 168 -18.23 -11.61 17.77
N PRO A 169 -18.81 -12.72 18.27
CA PRO A 169 -19.94 -13.38 17.60
C PRO A 169 -21.14 -12.47 17.36
N ARG A 170 -21.30 -11.43 18.19
CA ARG A 170 -22.37 -10.43 18.04
C ARG A 170 -22.15 -9.58 16.79
N ASP A 171 -20.96 -9.01 16.64
CA ASP A 171 -20.66 -8.14 15.48
C ASP A 171 -20.56 -8.95 14.20
N LEU A 172 -20.04 -10.19 14.26
CA LEU A 172 -20.05 -11.12 13.14
C LEU A 172 -21.47 -11.39 12.63
N LYS A 173 -22.41 -11.72 13.52
CA LYS A 173 -23.82 -11.93 13.12
C LYS A 173 -24.45 -10.66 12.55
N ARG A 174 -24.11 -9.50 13.12
CA ARG A 174 -24.64 -8.22 12.66
C ARG A 174 -24.18 -7.86 11.25
N VAL A 175 -22.89 -8.04 10.93
CA VAL A 175 -22.40 -7.77 9.57
C VAL A 175 -22.90 -8.80 8.55
N GLN A 176 -23.08 -10.06 8.96
CA GLN A 176 -23.73 -11.07 8.12
C GLN A 176 -25.18 -10.71 7.80
N GLN A 177 -25.92 -10.19 8.78
CA GLN A 177 -27.29 -9.72 8.56
C GLN A 177 -27.31 -8.50 7.63
N GLU A 178 -26.42 -7.51 7.83
CA GLU A 178 -26.31 -6.36 6.93
C GLU A 178 -26.04 -6.80 5.48
N LEU A 179 -25.13 -7.75 5.26
CA LEU A 179 -24.86 -8.31 3.95
C LEU A 179 -26.10 -9.01 3.36
N ALA A 180 -26.82 -9.79 4.17
CA ALA A 180 -28.04 -10.46 3.72
C ALA A 180 -29.16 -9.47 3.34
N ASP A 181 -29.28 -8.36 4.07
CA ASP A 181 -30.31 -7.34 3.85
C ASP A 181 -30.00 -6.46 2.63
N VAL A 182 -28.73 -6.08 2.45
CA VAL A 182 -28.30 -5.17 1.37
C VAL A 182 -28.05 -5.90 0.05
N VAL A 183 -27.35 -7.05 0.11
CA VAL A 183 -26.88 -7.78 -1.07
C VAL A 183 -27.83 -8.92 -1.43
N GLY A 184 -28.36 -9.61 -0.42
CA GLY A 184 -29.11 -10.84 -0.57
C GLY A 184 -28.20 -12.07 -0.67
N LEU A 185 -28.81 -13.26 -0.63
CA LEU A 185 -28.08 -14.55 -0.62
C LEU A 185 -27.80 -15.13 -2.03
N ASN A 186 -28.33 -14.50 -3.09
CA ASN A 186 -28.41 -15.09 -4.43
C ASN A 186 -27.44 -14.45 -5.45
N ARG A 187 -26.59 -13.50 -5.02
CA ARG A 187 -25.62 -12.83 -5.90
C ARG A 187 -24.35 -12.45 -5.13
N HIS A 188 -23.31 -12.10 -5.87
CA HIS A 188 -22.09 -11.53 -5.31
C HIS A 188 -22.26 -10.05 -4.96
N VAL A 189 -21.39 -9.57 -4.06
CA VAL A 189 -21.28 -8.15 -3.69
C VAL A 189 -20.79 -7.36 -4.90
N GLU A 190 -21.42 -6.22 -5.16
CA GLU A 190 -20.99 -5.26 -6.19
C GLU A 190 -20.54 -3.95 -5.54
N GLU A 191 -19.78 -3.13 -6.28
CA GLU A 191 -19.24 -1.86 -5.77
C GLU A 191 -20.34 -0.90 -5.29
N THR A 192 -21.48 -0.90 -5.99
CA THR A 192 -22.65 -0.07 -5.64
C THR A 192 -23.29 -0.47 -4.30
N ASP A 193 -23.04 -1.67 -3.80
CA ASP A 193 -23.50 -2.11 -2.48
C ASP A 193 -22.67 -1.50 -1.35
N LEU A 194 -21.39 -1.23 -1.60
CA LEU A 194 -20.45 -0.79 -0.56
C LEU A 194 -20.92 0.49 0.12
N GLU A 195 -21.61 1.37 -0.62
CA GLU A 195 -22.21 2.58 -0.06
C GLU A 195 -23.16 2.28 1.11
N LYS A 196 -23.94 1.20 1.00
CA LYS A 196 -25.00 0.79 1.93
C LYS A 196 -24.50 -0.08 3.08
N LEU A 197 -23.33 -0.72 2.93
CA LEU A 197 -22.71 -1.58 3.95
C LEU A 197 -22.04 -0.75 5.08
N THR A 198 -22.89 -0.09 5.86
CA THR A 198 -22.49 0.90 6.87
C THR A 198 -21.72 0.27 8.03
N PHE A 199 -22.21 -0.86 8.55
CA PHE A 199 -21.59 -1.55 9.66
C PHE A 199 -20.29 -2.26 9.25
N LEU A 200 -20.22 -2.81 8.03
CA LEU A 200 -18.96 -3.29 7.47
C LEU A 200 -17.90 -2.17 7.41
N LYS A 201 -18.26 -0.96 6.95
CA LYS A 201 -17.34 0.20 7.00
C LYS A 201 -16.89 0.52 8.42
N CYS A 202 -17.77 0.43 9.40
CA CYS A 202 -17.42 0.62 10.80
C CYS A 202 -16.41 -0.43 11.30
N ILE A 203 -16.57 -1.69 10.89
CA ILE A 203 -15.63 -2.78 11.20
C ILE A 203 -14.26 -2.48 10.58
N LEU A 204 -14.21 -2.04 9.31
CA LEU A 204 -12.97 -1.68 8.65
C LEU A 204 -12.27 -0.51 9.35
N LYS A 205 -13.02 0.55 9.70
CA LYS A 205 -12.49 1.69 10.45
C LYS A 205 -11.92 1.27 11.81
N GLU A 206 -12.65 0.45 12.56
CA GLU A 206 -12.19 -0.02 13.87
C GLU A 206 -10.98 -0.96 13.75
N THR A 207 -10.95 -1.79 12.71
CA THR A 207 -9.79 -2.65 12.42
C THR A 207 -8.55 -1.79 12.13
N LEU A 208 -8.68 -0.77 11.28
CA LEU A 208 -7.56 0.12 10.95
C LEU A 208 -7.12 1.01 12.13
N ARG A 209 -8.05 1.39 13.02
CA ARG A 209 -7.72 2.14 14.24
C ARG A 209 -6.90 1.28 15.21
N LEU A 210 -7.37 0.05 15.47
CA LEU A 210 -6.77 -0.83 16.46
C LEU A 210 -5.53 -1.53 15.89
N HIS A 211 -5.55 -1.93 14.63
CA HIS A 211 -4.50 -2.72 13.98
C HIS A 211 -4.02 -2.04 12.69
N PRO A 212 -3.42 -0.84 12.76
CA PRO A 212 -2.91 -0.16 11.57
C PRO A 212 -1.81 -0.99 10.92
N ALA A 213 -1.91 -1.22 9.61
CA ALA A 213 -0.91 -1.99 8.86
C ALA A 213 0.49 -1.37 8.97
N ILE A 214 0.56 -0.04 9.03
CA ILE A 214 1.79 0.73 9.24
C ILE A 214 1.61 1.55 10.53
N PRO A 215 2.07 1.05 11.69
CA PRO A 215 1.82 1.69 12.99
C PRO A 215 2.63 2.99 13.22
N LEU A 216 3.74 3.16 12.50
CA LEU A 216 4.62 4.33 12.56
C LEU A 216 4.73 4.95 11.16
N LEU A 217 4.16 6.14 10.96
CA LEU A 217 4.26 6.87 9.70
C LEU A 217 5.56 7.67 9.69
N LEU A 218 6.38 7.49 8.66
CA LEU A 218 7.74 8.01 8.59
C LEU A 218 7.82 9.25 7.71
N HIS A 219 8.44 10.31 8.20
CA HIS A 219 8.73 11.54 7.47
C HIS A 219 10.19 11.96 7.67
N GLU A 220 10.68 12.83 6.79
CA GLU A 220 11.96 13.53 6.94
C GLU A 220 11.73 15.03 6.72
N THR A 221 12.29 15.89 7.58
CA THR A 221 12.17 17.34 7.43
C THR A 221 12.96 17.85 6.22
N ALA A 222 12.29 18.54 5.29
CA ALA A 222 12.93 19.11 4.10
C ALA A 222 13.79 20.36 4.41
N GLU A 223 13.46 21.06 5.48
CA GLU A 223 14.12 22.26 5.99
C GLU A 223 14.04 22.33 7.51
N ASP A 224 14.75 23.29 8.10
CA ASP A 224 14.65 23.59 9.52
C ASP A 224 13.22 24.08 9.81
N VAL A 225 12.54 23.46 10.78
CA VAL A 225 11.14 23.74 11.08
C VAL A 225 10.89 23.80 12.58
N GLU A 226 9.86 24.53 12.99
CA GLU A 226 9.38 24.53 14.37
C GLU A 226 8.03 23.82 14.45
N VAL A 227 7.89 22.84 15.35
CA VAL A 227 6.64 22.11 15.60
C VAL A 227 6.28 22.23 17.07
N SER A 228 5.15 22.84 17.39
CA SER A 228 4.68 23.05 18.77
C SER A 228 5.72 23.72 19.69
N GLY A 229 6.50 24.67 19.18
CA GLY A 229 7.56 25.35 19.93
C GLY A 229 8.91 24.64 19.94
N TYR A 230 9.02 23.47 19.31
CA TYR A 230 10.28 22.71 19.23
C TYR A 230 10.94 22.89 17.87
N PHE A 231 12.20 23.33 17.89
CA PHE A 231 13.03 23.40 16.69
C PHE A 231 13.47 21.99 16.26
N ILE A 232 13.21 21.65 15.00
CA ILE A 232 13.57 20.39 14.35
C ILE A 232 14.45 20.73 13.15
N PRO A 233 15.74 20.34 13.16
CA PRO A 233 16.65 20.59 12.04
C PRO A 233 16.20 19.89 10.77
N LYS A 234 16.61 20.41 9.62
CA LYS A 234 16.55 19.77 8.31
C LYS A 234 17.16 18.37 8.34
N ARG A 235 16.56 17.43 7.60
CA ARG A 235 16.92 16.00 7.50
C ARG A 235 16.76 15.22 8.80
N SER A 236 15.89 15.69 9.68
CA SER A 236 15.49 14.93 10.87
C SER A 236 14.40 13.94 10.51
N ARG A 237 14.57 12.69 10.95
CA ARG A 237 13.53 11.66 10.84
C ARG A 237 12.43 11.94 11.86
N VAL A 238 11.20 12.06 11.38
CA VAL A 238 10.00 12.26 12.19
C VAL A 238 9.13 11.01 12.09
N MET A 239 8.64 10.51 13.23
CA MET A 239 7.78 9.33 13.29
C MET A 239 6.44 9.71 13.92
N VAL A 240 5.36 9.58 13.16
CA VAL A 240 4.01 9.77 13.68
C VAL A 240 3.48 8.42 14.15
N ASN A 241 3.20 8.29 15.44
CA ASN A 241 2.77 7.04 16.05
C ASN A 241 1.25 6.86 15.92
N ALA A 242 0.81 6.43 14.73
CA ALA A 242 -0.60 6.17 14.43
C ALA A 242 -1.20 5.11 15.38
N PHE A 243 -0.41 4.12 15.80
CA PHE A 243 -0.83 3.11 16.78
C PHE A 243 -1.21 3.72 18.14
N ALA A 244 -0.40 4.64 18.65
CA ALA A 244 -0.67 5.33 19.92
C ALA A 244 -1.84 6.32 19.79
N ILE A 245 -1.88 7.09 18.69
CA ILE A 245 -2.98 8.03 18.39
C ILE A 245 -4.32 7.30 18.36
N GLY A 246 -4.39 6.16 17.65
CA GLY A 246 -5.59 5.34 17.58
C GLY A 246 -6.03 4.77 18.93
N ARG A 247 -5.19 4.83 19.97
CA ARG A 247 -5.46 4.33 21.34
C ARG A 247 -5.49 5.42 22.41
N ASP A 248 -5.44 6.69 22.02
CA ASP A 248 -5.43 7.78 23.01
C ASP A 248 -6.79 7.85 23.74
N PRO A 249 -6.83 7.64 25.08
CA PRO A 249 -8.07 7.68 25.86
C PRO A 249 -8.74 9.07 25.90
N ASN A 250 -8.02 10.13 25.53
CA ASN A 250 -8.61 11.47 25.42
C ASN A 250 -9.56 11.59 24.22
N PHE A 251 -9.37 10.76 23.18
CA PHE A 251 -10.17 10.78 21.95
C PHE A 251 -11.02 9.51 21.78
N TRP A 252 -10.60 8.39 22.37
CA TRP A 252 -11.25 7.08 22.19
C TRP A 252 -11.72 6.48 23.51
N SER A 253 -13.04 6.31 23.68
CA SER A 253 -13.60 5.59 24.84
C SER A 253 -13.28 4.10 24.76
N ASN A 254 -12.74 3.51 25.83
CA ASN A 254 -12.23 2.12 25.84
C ASN A 254 -11.32 1.86 24.62
N PRO A 255 -10.14 2.50 24.56
CA PRO A 255 -9.33 2.55 23.34
C PRO A 255 -8.81 1.17 22.91
N ASP A 256 -8.59 0.26 23.84
CA ASP A 256 -8.08 -1.08 23.55
C ASP A 256 -9.17 -2.09 23.17
N GLU A 257 -10.45 -1.72 23.29
CA GLU A 257 -11.57 -2.58 22.92
C GLU A 257 -11.92 -2.41 21.44
N PHE A 258 -12.04 -3.53 20.72
CA PHE A 258 -12.63 -3.58 19.39
C PHE A 258 -14.14 -3.36 19.48
N ASN A 259 -14.58 -2.16 19.10
CA ASN A 259 -15.99 -1.74 19.11
C ASN A 259 -16.34 -0.96 17.83
N PRO A 260 -16.74 -1.65 16.74
CA PRO A 260 -17.12 -1.00 15.49
C PRO A 260 -18.24 0.03 15.65
N SER A 261 -19.16 -0.17 16.60
CA SER A 261 -20.31 0.71 16.80
C SER A 261 -19.93 2.14 17.18
N ARG A 262 -18.67 2.38 17.62
CA ARG A 262 -18.18 3.75 17.87
C ARG A 262 -18.24 4.61 16.61
N PHE A 263 -18.02 4.03 15.43
CA PHE A 263 -18.01 4.72 14.15
C PHE A 263 -19.41 4.97 13.55
N LEU A 264 -20.48 4.52 14.22
CA LEU A 264 -21.86 4.83 13.84
C LEU A 264 -22.32 6.21 14.32
N LYS A 265 -21.59 6.82 15.25
CA LYS A 265 -21.93 8.15 15.78
C LYS A 265 -21.69 9.21 14.71
N GLU A 266 -22.52 10.24 14.70
CA GLU A 266 -22.34 11.39 13.84
C GLU A 266 -21.01 12.11 14.19
N GLY A 267 -20.32 12.62 13.17
CA GLY A 267 -19.04 13.32 13.33
C GLY A 267 -17.83 12.41 13.53
N MET A 268 -17.98 11.09 13.46
CA MET A 268 -16.84 10.17 13.54
C MET A 268 -15.92 10.28 12.33
N PRO A 269 -14.59 10.17 12.52
CA PRO A 269 -13.61 10.28 11.44
C PRO A 269 -13.90 9.42 10.22
N ASP A 270 -13.60 9.97 9.03
CA ASP A 270 -13.59 9.22 7.77
C ASP A 270 -12.17 8.84 7.34
N PHE A 271 -12.03 8.25 6.15
CA PHE A 271 -10.74 7.80 5.63
C PHE A 271 -9.91 8.92 4.97
N LYS A 272 -10.42 10.16 4.91
CA LYS A 272 -9.82 11.26 4.11
C LYS A 272 -8.63 11.95 4.78
N GLY A 273 -8.33 11.60 6.04
CA GLY A 273 -7.16 12.15 6.75
C GLY A 273 -7.33 13.58 7.26
N SER A 274 -8.56 14.09 7.37
CA SER A 274 -8.87 15.39 7.99
C SER A 274 -8.98 15.34 9.52
N ASN A 275 -9.03 14.13 10.10
CA ASN A 275 -9.20 13.87 11.52
C ASN A 275 -7.93 13.23 12.07
N PHE A 276 -7.13 13.99 12.81
CA PHE A 276 -5.80 13.54 13.27
C PHE A 276 -5.86 12.50 14.39
N GLU A 277 -7.02 12.26 15.01
CA GLU A 277 -7.29 11.17 15.93
C GLU A 277 -7.42 9.80 15.23
N PHE A 278 -7.57 9.78 13.90
CA PHE A 278 -7.69 8.57 13.07
C PHE A 278 -6.91 8.72 11.76
N LEU A 279 -5.71 8.14 11.70
CA LEU A 279 -4.77 8.29 10.58
C LEU A 279 -4.42 6.94 9.91
N PRO A 280 -5.40 6.17 9.40
CA PRO A 280 -5.14 4.86 8.81
C PRO A 280 -4.33 4.92 7.52
N PHE A 281 -4.36 6.07 6.82
CA PHE A 281 -3.65 6.32 5.57
C PHE A 281 -2.77 7.58 5.64
N GLY A 282 -2.45 8.05 6.86
CA GLY A 282 -1.75 9.31 7.08
C GLY A 282 -2.58 10.54 6.70
N SER A 283 -1.91 11.67 6.52
CA SER A 283 -2.50 12.95 6.11
C SER A 283 -1.43 13.85 5.50
N GLY A 284 -1.78 14.63 4.47
CA GLY A 284 -0.86 15.56 3.82
C GLY A 284 0.16 14.92 2.88
N ARG A 285 1.21 15.68 2.57
CA ARG A 285 2.36 15.29 1.72
C ARG A 285 3.61 15.08 2.57
#